data_AF-A0A0G1PJN6-F1
#
_entry.id   AF-A0A0G1PJN6-F1
#
_cell.length_a   1.000
_cell.length_b   1.000
_cell.length_c   1.000
_cell.angle_alpha   90.00
_cell.angle_beta   90.00
_cell.angle_gamma   90.00
#
_symmetry.space_group_name_H-M   'P 1'
#
loop_
_entity.id
_entity.type
_entity.pdbx_description
1 polymer ?
#
loop_
_entity_poly.entity_id
_entity_poly.type
_entity_poly.pdbx_seq_one_letter_code
_entity_poly.pdbx_strand_id
1 'polypeptide(L)'
;MKSNITLSRARQETGSYCGPAVMQMLVSSLGLSLDQEAIVDACKARDTVQRLGLPLVDLAKGLRKIYPELMVWQKEDSSVEDIHKLLEAGYIVGVDWQGIFNSDEYGDDAVNKWSDFWNKITGVPEIKGEQGHYCVALEVNKKKGYLRFADPYGHYAGKDRFVALWEFEERWWDDRIGKDARGKKIYVLEKRLIFVVAKKGDQKPAKFGMVEI
;
A
#
# COMPACT_ATOMS: atom_id res chain seq x y z
N MET A 1 11.64 1.61 26.01
CA MET A 1 10.28 2.19 26.12
C MET A 1 9.58 1.93 24.80
N LYS A 2 8.43 1.24 24.80
CA LYS A 2 7.60 1.18 23.58
C LYS A 2 7.01 2.57 23.39
N SER A 3 7.31 3.24 22.28
CA SER A 3 6.63 4.49 21.93
C SER A 3 5.13 4.22 21.85
N ASN A 4 4.32 5.02 22.54
CA ASN A 4 2.86 5.04 22.35
C ASN A 4 2.58 5.68 20.99
N ILE A 5 2.82 4.92 19.92
CA ILE A 5 2.42 5.32 18.58
C ILE A 5 0.91 5.15 18.54
N THR A 6 0.20 6.28 18.54
CA THR A 6 -1.24 6.29 18.36
C THR A 6 -1.53 6.33 16.86
N LEU A 7 -2.14 5.28 16.34
CA LEU A 7 -2.57 5.20 14.95
C LEU A 7 -4.08 5.45 14.88
N SER A 8 -4.51 6.47 14.14
CA SER A 8 -5.92 6.62 13.78
C SER A 8 -6.27 5.59 12.73
N ARG A 9 -7.39 4.88 12.90
CA ARG A 9 -7.89 3.93 11.88
C ARG A 9 -8.64 4.70 10.81
N ALA A 10 -8.43 4.31 9.55
CA ALA A 10 -9.14 4.85 8.40
C ALA A 10 -9.81 3.73 7.62
N ARG A 11 -11.05 3.97 7.19
CA ARG A 11 -11.73 3.17 6.17
C ARG A 11 -11.46 3.80 4.81
N GLN A 12 -11.17 3.00 3.78
CA GLN A 12 -11.09 3.51 2.41
C GLN A 12 -12.45 4.03 1.94
N GLU A 13 -12.48 5.23 1.36
CA GLU A 13 -13.73 5.87 0.92
C GLU A 13 -14.33 5.19 -0.32
N THR A 14 -13.49 4.61 -1.18
CA THR A 14 -13.89 3.88 -2.39
C THR A 14 -13.12 2.56 -2.52
N GLY A 15 -13.52 1.69 -3.45
CA GLY A 15 -12.85 0.40 -3.71
C GLY A 15 -11.37 0.54 -4.08
N SER A 16 -10.95 1.71 -4.55
CA SER A 16 -9.58 1.98 -5.03
C SER A 16 -8.74 2.86 -4.10
N TYR A 17 -9.23 3.15 -2.89
CA TYR A 17 -8.60 4.10 -1.95
C TYR A 17 -7.79 3.42 -0.83
N CYS A 18 -7.43 2.15 -0.97
CA CYS A 18 -6.60 1.46 0.02
C CYS A 18 -5.27 2.19 0.28
N GLY A 19 -4.58 2.64 -0.78
CA GLY A 19 -3.36 3.44 -0.69
C GLY A 19 -3.54 4.77 0.06
N PRO A 20 -4.45 5.66 -0.38
CA PRO A 20 -4.81 6.88 0.35
C PRO A 20 -5.15 6.65 1.83
N ALA A 21 -5.95 5.64 2.15
CA ALA A 21 -6.31 5.31 3.53
C ALA A 21 -5.09 4.85 4.36
N VAL A 22 -4.20 4.04 3.78
CA VAL A 22 -2.93 3.66 4.45
C VAL A 22 -2.05 4.87 4.68
N MET A 23 -1.92 5.78 3.72
CA MET A 23 -1.16 7.02 3.91
C MET A 23 -1.76 7.88 5.04
N GLN A 24 -3.08 7.98 5.12
CA GLN A 24 -3.78 8.66 6.21
C GLN A 24 -3.42 8.05 7.57
N MET A 25 -3.44 6.72 7.68
CA MET A 25 -3.05 6.03 8.90
C MET A 25 -1.57 6.31 9.24
N LEU A 26 -0.64 6.13 8.30
CA LEU A 26 0.79 6.36 8.52
C LEU A 26 1.10 7.79 8.96
N VAL A 27 0.47 8.80 8.34
CA VAL A 27 0.64 10.21 8.72
C VAL A 27 0.07 10.49 10.12
N SER A 28 -1.04 9.84 10.50
CA SER A 28 -1.61 9.97 11.84
C SER A 28 -0.66 9.51 12.96
N SER A 29 0.19 8.53 12.68
CA SER A 29 1.21 8.05 13.63
C SER A 29 2.23 9.13 14.00
N LEU A 30 2.35 10.18 13.18
CA LEU A 30 3.22 11.34 13.39
C LEU A 30 2.48 12.53 14.03
N GLY A 31 1.21 12.36 14.42
CA GLY A 31 0.38 13.41 15.00
C GLY A 31 -0.20 14.40 13.99
N LEU A 32 -0.24 14.01 12.70
CA LEU A 32 -0.77 14.82 11.61
C LEU A 32 -2.08 14.21 11.08
N SER A 33 -2.88 14.99 10.34
CA SER A 33 -4.15 14.52 9.78
C SER A 33 -4.13 14.66 8.27
N LEU A 34 -4.26 13.56 7.54
CA LEU A 34 -4.35 13.54 6.08
C LEU A 34 -5.75 13.10 5.64
N ASP A 35 -6.30 13.80 4.67
CA ASP A 35 -7.56 13.47 4.00
C ASP A 35 -7.29 12.64 2.73
N GLN A 36 -8.09 11.60 2.47
CA GLN A 36 -7.87 10.67 1.35
C GLN A 36 -8.04 11.38 0.00
N GLU A 37 -9.03 12.26 -0.10
CA GLU A 37 -9.31 13.03 -1.30
C GLU A 37 -8.19 14.03 -1.59
N ALA A 38 -7.67 14.68 -0.55
CA ALA A 38 -6.54 15.60 -0.68
C ALA A 38 -5.29 14.92 -1.27
N ILE A 39 -4.94 13.70 -0.83
CA ILE A 39 -3.80 12.98 -1.40
C ILE A 39 -4.06 12.50 -2.84
N VAL A 40 -5.28 12.09 -3.17
CA VAL A 40 -5.66 11.73 -4.55
C VAL A 40 -5.54 12.93 -5.49
N ASP A 41 -5.99 14.11 -5.05
CA ASP A 41 -5.84 15.37 -5.78
C ASP A 41 -4.38 15.77 -5.93
N ALA A 42 -3.57 15.63 -4.87
CA ALA A 42 -2.14 15.89 -4.93
C ALA A 42 -1.40 14.94 -5.91
N CYS A 43 -1.91 13.71 -6.08
CA CYS A 43 -1.44 12.75 -7.09
C CYS A 43 -1.92 13.08 -8.51
N LYS A 44 -2.91 13.96 -8.69
CA LYS A 44 -3.60 14.23 -9.96
C LYS A 44 -4.22 12.97 -10.58
N ALA A 45 -4.80 12.12 -9.74
CA ALA A 45 -5.24 10.78 -10.13
C ALA A 45 -6.76 10.59 -10.15
N ARG A 46 -7.57 11.64 -9.92
CA ARG A 46 -9.04 11.58 -9.85
C ARG A 46 -9.67 10.75 -10.97
N ASP A 47 -9.25 11.00 -12.21
CA ASP A 47 -9.85 10.35 -13.39
C ASP A 47 -9.37 8.91 -13.62
N THR A 48 -8.33 8.48 -12.90
CA THR A 48 -7.66 7.19 -13.16
C THR A 48 -7.67 6.24 -11.96
N VAL A 49 -7.79 6.76 -10.74
CA VAL A 49 -7.63 6.00 -9.49
C VAL A 49 -8.61 4.85 -9.39
N GLN A 50 -9.87 5.02 -9.82
CA GLN A 50 -10.87 3.96 -9.75
C GLN A 50 -10.51 2.73 -10.60
N ARG A 51 -9.78 2.93 -11.70
CA ARG A 51 -9.41 1.86 -12.62
C ARG A 51 -8.01 1.30 -12.35
N LEU A 52 -7.09 2.15 -11.91
CA LEU A 52 -5.66 1.83 -11.87
C LEU A 52 -5.08 1.79 -10.46
N GLY A 53 -5.87 2.14 -9.44
CA GLY A 53 -5.34 2.42 -8.11
C GLY A 53 -4.31 3.56 -8.13
N LEU A 54 -3.45 3.57 -7.11
CA LEU A 54 -2.37 4.54 -6.95
C LEU A 54 -1.06 3.83 -6.57
N PRO A 55 -0.03 3.85 -7.44
CA PRO A 55 1.28 3.33 -7.10
C PRO A 55 1.91 4.08 -5.92
N LEU A 56 2.68 3.38 -5.09
CA LEU A 56 3.36 3.97 -3.93
C LEU A 56 4.21 5.20 -4.30
N VAL A 57 4.88 5.20 -5.45
CA VAL A 57 5.70 6.35 -5.88
C VAL A 57 4.88 7.61 -6.13
N ASP A 58 3.62 7.46 -6.57
CA ASP A 58 2.73 8.60 -6.79
C ASP A 58 2.12 9.07 -5.47
N LEU A 59 1.77 8.15 -4.58
CA LEU A 59 1.41 8.46 -3.18
C LEU A 59 2.52 9.25 -2.47
N ALA A 60 3.78 8.84 -2.64
CA ALA A 60 4.95 9.53 -2.07
C ALA A 60 5.09 10.96 -2.60
N LYS A 61 4.96 11.15 -3.92
CA LYS A 61 4.95 12.49 -4.54
C LYS A 61 3.77 13.34 -4.06
N GLY A 62 2.58 12.75 -3.97
CA GLY A 62 1.38 13.40 -3.46
C GLY A 62 1.57 13.87 -2.03
N LEU A 63 2.06 12.97 -1.16
CA LEU A 63 2.38 13.27 0.24
C LEU A 63 3.36 14.44 0.34
N ARG A 64 4.47 14.42 -0.42
CA ARG A 64 5.49 15.47 -0.38
C ARG A 64 4.96 16.85 -0.77
N LYS A 65 3.90 16.92 -1.61
CA LYS A 65 3.24 18.20 -1.94
C LYS A 65 2.40 18.73 -0.78
N ILE A 66 1.77 17.86 -0.01
CA ILE A 66 0.93 18.23 1.14
C ILE A 66 1.79 18.51 2.38
N TYR A 67 2.78 17.66 2.63
CA TYR A 67 3.72 17.72 3.75
C TYR A 67 5.17 17.66 3.25
N PRO A 68 5.78 18.80 2.87
CA PRO A 68 7.16 18.86 2.38
C PRO A 68 8.23 18.39 3.38
N GLU A 69 7.86 18.32 4.65
CA GLU A 69 8.67 17.81 5.76
C GLU A 69 8.60 16.29 5.94
N LEU A 70 7.77 15.58 5.17
CA LEU A 70 7.67 14.12 5.20
C LEU A 70 8.31 13.49 3.96
N MET A 71 8.75 12.25 4.13
CA MET A 71 9.31 11.40 3.07
C MET A 71 8.79 9.99 3.22
N VAL A 72 8.73 9.27 2.10
CA VAL A 72 8.39 7.85 2.06
C VAL A 72 9.66 7.06 1.82
N TRP A 73 9.86 6.04 2.63
CA TRP A 73 10.90 5.04 2.43
C TRP A 73 10.24 3.74 2.04
N GLN A 74 10.82 3.00 1.11
CA GLN A 74 10.35 1.68 0.70
C GLN A 74 11.45 0.63 0.71
N LYS A 75 11.05 -0.63 0.72
CA LYS A 75 11.93 -1.78 0.46
C LYS A 75 11.14 -2.88 -0.22
N GLU A 76 11.68 -3.39 -1.32
CA GLU A 76 11.19 -4.58 -2.02
C GLU A 76 11.97 -5.82 -1.59
N ASP A 77 11.47 -7.01 -1.94
CA ASP A 77 12.03 -8.31 -1.57
C ASP A 77 12.21 -8.46 -0.04
N SER A 78 11.32 -7.81 0.73
CA SER A 78 11.38 -7.81 2.19
C SER A 78 11.02 -9.17 2.79
N SER A 79 11.36 -9.34 4.06
CA SER A 79 10.99 -10.49 4.88
C SER A 79 10.04 -10.08 6.01
N VAL A 80 9.32 -11.04 6.59
CA VAL A 80 8.53 -10.83 7.83
C VAL A 80 9.41 -10.27 8.96
N GLU A 81 10.69 -10.63 8.96
CA GLU A 81 11.67 -10.11 9.91
C GLU A 81 11.94 -8.61 9.72
N ASP A 82 11.91 -8.10 8.48
CA ASP A 82 12.07 -6.67 8.22
C ASP A 82 10.90 -5.86 8.80
N ILE A 83 9.67 -6.34 8.61
CA ILE A 83 8.48 -5.74 9.24
C ILE A 83 8.64 -5.72 10.75
N HIS A 84 9.05 -6.85 11.35
CA HIS A 84 9.24 -6.96 12.79
C HIS A 84 10.26 -5.95 13.32
N LYS A 85 11.43 -5.84 12.68
CA LYS A 85 12.50 -4.91 13.07
C LYS A 85 12.07 -3.45 12.97
N LEU A 86 11.33 -3.08 11.93
CA LEU A 86 10.81 -1.72 11.78
C LEU A 86 9.79 -1.37 12.86
N LEU A 87 8.88 -2.31 13.18
CA LEU A 87 7.92 -2.15 14.27
C LEU A 87 8.63 -1.99 15.63
N GLU A 88 9.68 -2.78 15.90
CA GLU A 88 10.50 -2.64 17.11
C GLU A 88 11.26 -1.31 17.17
N ALA A 89 11.67 -0.79 16.00
CA ALA A 89 12.30 0.52 15.88
C ALA A 89 11.31 1.70 16.02
N GLY A 90 10.01 1.42 16.15
CA GLY A 90 8.97 2.42 16.33
C GLY A 90 8.44 3.01 15.02
N TYR A 91 8.59 2.32 13.89
CA TYR A 91 7.90 2.67 12.65
C TYR A 91 6.58 1.91 12.53
N ILE A 92 5.56 2.57 12.00
CA ILE A 92 4.38 1.90 11.48
C ILE A 92 4.65 1.57 10.01
N VAL A 93 4.36 0.32 9.62
CA VAL A 93 4.80 -0.23 8.33
C VAL A 93 3.61 -0.44 7.42
N GLY A 94 3.59 0.24 6.28
CA GLY A 94 2.71 -0.07 5.17
C GLY A 94 3.22 -1.30 4.42
N VAL A 95 2.31 -2.13 3.92
CA VAL A 95 2.60 -3.32 3.09
C VAL A 95 1.70 -3.30 1.86
N ASP A 96 2.20 -3.85 0.76
CA ASP A 96 1.43 -4.13 -0.45
C ASP A 96 1.36 -5.64 -0.70
N TRP A 97 0.18 -6.20 -0.90
CA TRP A 97 -0.03 -7.64 -1.01
C TRP A 97 -1.32 -7.96 -1.79
N GLN A 98 -1.49 -9.20 -2.24
CA GLN A 98 -2.76 -9.68 -2.81
C GLN A 98 -3.82 -9.79 -1.71
N GLY A 99 -4.71 -8.81 -1.65
CA GLY A 99 -5.79 -8.77 -0.67
C GLY A 99 -6.73 -9.97 -0.80
N ILE A 100 -7.46 -10.29 0.27
CA ILE A 100 -8.59 -11.24 0.20
C ILE A 100 -9.83 -10.43 0.48
N PHE A 101 -10.71 -10.36 -0.51
CA PHE A 101 -11.89 -9.52 -0.52
C PHE A 101 -13.15 -10.37 -0.67
N ASN A 102 -14.25 -9.91 -0.08
CA ASN A 102 -15.58 -10.42 -0.42
C ASN A 102 -16.12 -9.58 -1.59
N SER A 103 -16.60 -10.25 -2.63
CA SER A 103 -17.02 -9.68 -3.91
C SER A 103 -18.26 -8.77 -3.85
N ASP A 104 -18.81 -8.51 -2.66
CA ASP A 104 -20.10 -7.86 -2.45
C ASP A 104 -20.01 -6.39 -1.99
N GLU A 105 -18.84 -5.90 -1.55
CA GLU A 105 -18.79 -4.63 -0.83
C GLU A 105 -18.50 -3.39 -1.70
N TYR A 106 -17.70 -3.51 -2.75
CA TYR A 106 -17.31 -2.36 -3.60
C TYR A 106 -17.72 -2.47 -5.07
N GLY A 107 -18.44 -3.53 -5.44
CA GLY A 107 -18.97 -3.75 -6.79
C GLY A 107 -17.86 -3.97 -7.83
N ASP A 108 -17.78 -5.17 -8.39
CA ASP A 108 -16.85 -5.42 -9.51
C ASP A 108 -17.14 -4.48 -10.67
N ASP A 109 -16.20 -3.58 -10.97
CA ASP A 109 -16.24 -2.76 -12.17
C ASP A 109 -16.25 -3.68 -13.39
N ALA A 110 -17.33 -3.60 -14.16
CA ALA A 110 -17.61 -4.47 -15.29
C ALA A 110 -16.41 -4.53 -16.25
N VAL A 111 -15.72 -5.68 -16.24
CA VAL A 111 -14.66 -6.03 -17.18
C VAL A 111 -15.19 -5.86 -18.61
N ASN A 112 -14.67 -4.85 -19.31
CA ASN A 112 -15.12 -4.51 -20.65
C ASN A 112 -14.48 -5.49 -21.64
N LYS A 113 -15.20 -6.58 -21.95
CA LYS A 113 -14.75 -7.70 -22.81
C LYS A 113 -14.13 -7.28 -24.15
N TRP A 114 -14.51 -6.12 -24.69
CA TRP A 114 -13.93 -5.57 -25.92
C TRP A 114 -12.50 -5.07 -25.72
N SER A 115 -12.20 -4.48 -24.56
CA SER A 115 -10.85 -3.99 -24.25
C SER A 115 -9.85 -5.14 -24.04
N ASP A 116 -10.30 -6.25 -23.46
CA ASP A 116 -9.46 -7.44 -23.24
C ASP A 116 -9.06 -8.10 -24.57
N PHE A 117 -9.99 -8.17 -25.51
CA PHE A 117 -9.72 -8.68 -26.85
C PHE A 117 -8.63 -7.87 -27.57
N TRP A 118 -8.71 -6.53 -27.52
CA TRP A 118 -7.70 -5.66 -28.12
C TRP A 118 -6.36 -5.72 -27.39
N ASN A 119 -6.34 -5.81 -26.06
CA ASN A 119 -5.12 -5.95 -25.27
C ASN A 119 -4.36 -7.23 -25.66
N LYS A 120 -5.08 -8.35 -25.83
CA LYS A 120 -4.52 -9.65 -26.23
C LYS A 120 -3.91 -9.62 -27.64
N ILE A 121 -4.58 -8.96 -28.58
CA ILE A 121 -4.08 -8.84 -29.97
C ILE A 121 -2.86 -7.91 -30.05
N THR A 122 -2.83 -6.85 -29.26
CA THR A 122 -1.77 -5.82 -29.31
C THR A 122 -0.55 -6.16 -28.46
N GLY A 123 -0.55 -7.32 -27.79
CA GLY A 123 0.55 -7.76 -26.93
C GLY A 123 0.74 -6.87 -25.70
N VAL A 124 -0.34 -6.23 -25.22
CA VAL A 124 -0.32 -5.46 -23.98
C VAL A 124 -0.07 -6.44 -22.83
N PRO A 125 0.84 -6.13 -21.89
CA PRO A 125 1.06 -7.01 -20.75
C PRO A 125 -0.22 -7.17 -19.91
N GLU A 126 -0.44 -8.37 -19.38
CA GLU A 126 -1.60 -8.73 -18.56
C GLU A 126 -1.21 -8.81 -17.08
N ILE A 127 -2.13 -8.41 -16.19
CA ILE A 127 -2.03 -8.56 -14.73
C ILE A 127 -2.33 -10.02 -14.39
N LYS A 128 -1.57 -10.60 -13.46
CA LYS A 128 -1.71 -12.00 -13.02
C LYS A 128 -2.35 -12.13 -11.65
N GLY A 129 -2.22 -11.12 -10.80
CA GLY A 129 -2.86 -11.05 -9.49
C GLY A 129 -4.37 -10.91 -9.57
N GLU A 130 -5.01 -11.11 -8.42
CA GLU A 130 -6.45 -10.87 -8.24
C GLU A 130 -6.68 -9.37 -8.09
N GLN A 131 -6.20 -8.80 -6.99
CA GLN A 131 -6.31 -7.38 -6.65
C GLN A 131 -5.29 -7.01 -5.57
N GLY A 132 -4.35 -6.12 -5.93
CA GLY A 132 -3.41 -5.51 -5.00
C GLY A 132 -4.10 -4.71 -3.90
N HIS A 133 -3.49 -4.71 -2.72
CA HIS A 133 -4.07 -4.09 -1.53
C HIS A 133 -3.02 -3.53 -0.60
N TYR A 134 -3.19 -2.27 -0.21
CA TYR A 134 -2.38 -1.65 0.84
C TYR A 134 -3.00 -1.88 2.22
N CYS A 135 -2.17 -2.35 3.16
CA CYS A 135 -2.51 -2.46 4.58
C CYS A 135 -1.40 -1.86 5.46
N VAL A 136 -1.70 -1.67 6.75
CA VAL A 136 -0.69 -1.32 7.76
C VAL A 136 -0.43 -2.52 8.66
N ALA A 137 0.81 -2.98 8.75
CA ALA A 137 1.24 -3.97 9.73
C ALA A 137 1.38 -3.33 11.11
N LEU A 138 0.84 -4.02 12.13
CA LEU A 138 0.83 -3.55 13.52
C LEU A 138 1.62 -4.46 14.46
N GLU A 139 1.70 -5.74 14.14
CA GLU A 139 2.40 -6.74 14.95
C GLU A 139 2.73 -7.98 14.14
N VAL A 140 3.97 -8.46 14.30
CA VAL A 140 4.40 -9.79 13.87
C VAL A 140 4.48 -10.69 15.09
N ASN A 141 3.71 -11.77 15.13
CA ASN A 141 3.77 -12.77 16.19
C ASN A 141 4.28 -14.11 15.65
N LYS A 142 5.61 -14.28 15.61
CA LYS A 142 6.27 -15.49 15.10
C LYS A 142 5.91 -16.76 15.90
N LYS A 143 5.67 -16.63 17.21
CA LYS A 143 5.31 -17.76 18.07
C LYS A 143 3.92 -18.31 17.75
N LYS A 144 2.96 -17.42 17.50
CA LYS A 144 1.57 -17.78 17.14
C LYS A 144 1.35 -17.90 15.64
N GLY A 145 2.33 -17.50 14.83
CA GLY A 145 2.31 -17.65 13.38
C GLY A 145 1.39 -16.67 12.65
N TYR A 146 1.21 -15.43 13.14
CA TYR A 146 0.38 -14.43 12.46
C TYR A 146 1.05 -13.06 12.28
N LEU A 147 0.52 -12.31 11.31
CA LEU A 147 0.66 -10.87 11.14
C LEU A 147 -0.68 -10.20 11.43
N ARG A 148 -0.66 -9.10 12.19
CA ARG A 148 -1.84 -8.28 12.53
C ARG A 148 -1.82 -7.00 11.72
N PHE A 149 -2.93 -6.69 11.05
CA PHE A 149 -3.09 -5.51 10.19
C PHE A 149 -4.12 -4.51 10.71
N ALA A 150 -3.91 -3.23 10.41
CA ALA A 150 -4.99 -2.30 10.14
C ALA A 150 -5.29 -2.36 8.65
N ASP A 151 -6.45 -2.91 8.31
CA ASP A 151 -6.91 -3.07 6.93
C ASP A 151 -7.97 -1.99 6.64
N PRO A 152 -7.76 -1.11 5.64
CA PRO A 152 -8.71 -0.03 5.36
C PRO A 152 -9.98 -0.51 4.64
N TYR A 153 -10.01 -1.76 4.16
CA TYR A 153 -11.16 -2.32 3.44
C TYR A 153 -12.41 -2.35 4.31
N GLY A 154 -13.57 -1.98 3.76
CA GLY A 154 -14.80 -1.71 4.51
C GLY A 154 -15.17 -2.76 5.56
N HIS A 155 -15.16 -4.05 5.21
CA HIS A 155 -15.46 -5.15 6.12
C HIS A 155 -14.51 -5.23 7.33
N TYR A 156 -13.25 -4.85 7.14
CA TYR A 156 -12.18 -4.94 8.13
C TYR A 156 -11.90 -3.60 8.84
N ALA A 157 -12.35 -2.49 8.26
CA ALA A 157 -12.06 -1.15 8.75
C ALA A 157 -12.52 -0.95 10.20
N GLY A 158 -11.64 -0.37 11.01
CA GLY A 158 -11.87 -0.18 12.45
C GLY A 158 -11.64 -1.42 13.30
N LYS A 159 -11.30 -2.58 12.71
CA LYS A 159 -10.90 -3.80 13.42
C LYS A 159 -9.50 -4.23 12.98
N ASP A 160 -8.86 -5.02 13.83
CA ASP A 160 -7.61 -5.67 13.48
C ASP A 160 -7.89 -6.95 12.71
N ARG A 161 -7.18 -7.11 11.60
CA ARG A 161 -7.20 -8.35 10.83
C ARG A 161 -5.99 -9.19 11.21
N PHE A 162 -6.17 -10.49 11.32
CA PHE A 162 -5.10 -11.45 11.60
C PHE A 162 -4.98 -12.37 10.39
N VAL A 163 -3.77 -12.47 9.85
CA VAL A 163 -3.45 -13.34 8.71
C VAL A 163 -2.30 -14.25 9.12
N ALA A 164 -2.37 -15.53 8.76
CA ALA A 164 -1.28 -16.45 9.05
C ALA A 164 -0.02 -16.03 8.30
N LEU A 165 1.16 -16.15 8.91
CA LEU A 165 2.41 -15.69 8.29
C LEU A 165 2.68 -16.37 6.94
N TRP A 166 2.44 -17.68 6.85
CA TRP A 166 2.64 -18.43 5.60
C TRP A 166 1.72 -17.94 4.48
N GLU A 167 0.45 -17.64 4.80
CA GLU A 167 -0.54 -17.14 3.84
C GLU A 167 -0.18 -15.73 3.37
N PHE A 168 0.23 -14.87 4.31
CA PHE A 168 0.74 -13.56 3.97
C PHE A 168 1.93 -13.67 3.03
N GLU A 169 2.96 -14.45 3.36
CA GLU A 169 4.17 -14.58 2.55
C GLU A 169 3.91 -15.12 1.14
N GLU A 170 2.92 -16.00 0.97
CA GLU A 170 2.47 -16.52 -0.34
C GLU A 170 1.78 -15.42 -1.17
N ARG A 171 1.02 -14.55 -0.51
CA ARG A 171 0.26 -13.46 -1.13
C ARG A 171 1.00 -12.12 -1.15
N TRP A 172 2.24 -12.06 -0.66
CA TRP A 172 2.97 -10.81 -0.46
C TRP A 172 3.67 -10.33 -1.73
N TRP A 173 2.85 -9.99 -2.71
CA TRP A 173 3.25 -9.41 -3.97
C TRP A 173 2.06 -8.68 -4.58
N ASP A 174 2.32 -7.72 -5.47
CA ASP A 174 1.32 -7.13 -6.33
C ASP A 174 1.84 -6.91 -7.73
N ASP A 175 0.94 -6.86 -8.70
CA ASP A 175 1.29 -6.52 -10.06
C ASP A 175 0.31 -5.54 -10.71
N ARG A 176 0.87 -4.70 -11.58
CA ARG A 176 0.10 -3.69 -12.29
C ARG A 176 0.66 -3.42 -13.66
N ILE A 177 -0.10 -2.65 -14.43
CA ILE A 177 0.37 -2.08 -15.69
C ILE A 177 0.85 -0.64 -15.46
N GLY A 178 2.16 -0.47 -15.45
CA GLY A 178 2.82 0.83 -15.40
C GLY A 178 3.04 1.43 -16.79
N LYS A 179 3.81 2.52 -16.83
CA LYS A 179 4.33 3.13 -18.06
C LYS A 179 5.84 3.33 -17.96
N ASP A 180 6.56 3.06 -19.03
CA ASP A 180 7.98 3.40 -19.14
C ASP A 180 8.20 4.91 -19.39
N ALA A 181 9.46 5.34 -19.49
CA ALA A 181 9.83 6.73 -19.75
C ALA A 181 9.29 7.29 -21.08
N ARG A 182 8.88 6.43 -22.02
CA ARG A 182 8.30 6.80 -23.32
C ARG A 182 6.76 6.72 -23.30
N GLY A 183 6.16 6.39 -22.16
CA GLY A 183 4.73 6.22 -21.99
C GLY A 183 4.19 4.86 -22.46
N LYS A 184 5.05 3.91 -22.85
CA LYS A 184 4.64 2.56 -23.24
C LYS A 184 4.20 1.77 -22.01
N LYS A 185 3.08 1.06 -22.12
CA LYS A 185 2.61 0.15 -21.06
C LYS A 185 3.65 -0.94 -20.78
N ILE A 186 3.96 -1.15 -19.51
CA ILE A 186 4.87 -2.19 -19.03
C ILE A 186 4.25 -2.94 -17.86
N TYR A 187 4.59 -4.22 -17.73
CA TYR A 187 4.28 -4.99 -16.53
C TYR A 187 5.20 -4.57 -15.39
N VAL A 188 4.62 -4.33 -14.22
CA VAL A 188 5.36 -4.01 -12.99
C VAL A 188 4.93 -5.01 -11.93
N LEU A 189 5.91 -5.63 -11.29
CA LEU A 189 5.71 -6.59 -10.22
C LEU A 189 6.42 -6.06 -8.99
N GLU A 190 5.65 -5.79 -7.94
CA GLU A 190 6.13 -5.37 -6.64
C GLU A 190 6.15 -6.59 -5.73
N LYS A 191 7.35 -7.10 -5.45
CA LYS A 191 7.51 -8.25 -4.57
C LYS A 191 7.80 -7.79 -3.15
N ARG A 192 6.99 -8.28 -2.20
CA ARG A 192 7.22 -8.11 -0.77
C ARG A 192 7.55 -6.67 -0.38
N LEU A 193 6.73 -5.76 -0.90
CA LEU A 193 6.90 -4.33 -0.70
C LEU A 193 6.49 -3.97 0.74
N ILE A 194 7.39 -3.27 1.43
CA ILE A 194 7.11 -2.50 2.65
C ILE A 194 7.43 -1.04 2.44
N PHE A 195 6.77 -0.19 3.19
CA PHE A 195 7.10 1.23 3.23
C PHE A 195 6.77 1.87 4.58
N VAL A 196 7.40 3.00 4.84
CA VAL A 196 7.16 3.82 6.04
C VAL A 196 7.11 5.29 5.65
N VAL A 197 6.37 6.09 6.41
CA VAL A 197 6.43 7.54 6.34
C VAL A 197 7.30 8.04 7.48
N ALA A 198 8.29 8.87 7.16
CA ALA A 198 9.22 9.44 8.13
C ALA A 198 9.37 10.95 7.94
N LYS A 199 9.86 11.64 8.98
CA LYS A 199 10.23 13.06 8.87
C LYS A 199 11.48 13.21 8.03
N LYS A 200 11.57 14.30 7.29
CA LYS A 200 12.73 14.66 6.50
C LYS A 200 13.98 14.73 7.37
N GLY A 201 15.03 14.04 6.94
CA GLY A 201 16.28 13.90 7.69
C GLY A 201 16.34 12.69 8.61
N ASP A 202 15.26 11.93 8.80
CA ASP A 202 15.33 10.63 9.47
C ASP A 202 16.00 9.60 8.55
N GLN A 203 17.25 9.27 8.86
CA GLN A 203 18.06 8.31 8.10
C GLN A 203 18.04 6.90 8.69
N LYS A 204 17.29 6.65 9.77
CA LYS A 204 17.22 5.31 10.37
C LYS A 204 16.61 4.26 9.43
N PRO A 205 15.59 4.53 8.60
CA PRO A 205 15.06 3.54 7.66
C PRO A 205 16.13 2.95 6.73
N ALA A 206 17.13 3.76 6.32
CA ALA A 206 18.25 3.29 5.51
C ALA A 206 19.05 2.15 6.18
N LYS A 207 19.12 2.11 7.51
CA LYS A 207 19.78 1.02 8.26
C LYS A 207 19.08 -0.33 8.11
N PHE A 208 17.81 -0.32 7.69
CA PHE A 208 17.02 -1.53 7.40
C PHE A 208 17.03 -1.90 5.92
N GLY A 209 17.85 -1.20 5.11
CA GLY A 209 17.95 -1.40 3.66
C GLY A 209 16.82 -0.74 2.88
N MET A 210 16.11 0.23 3.47
CA MET A 210 15.09 0.99 2.76
C MET A 210 15.70 2.11 1.92
N VAL A 211 15.01 2.48 0.83
CA VAL A 211 15.35 3.58 -0.06
C VAL A 211 14.27 4.67 -0.01
N GLU A 212 14.68 5.93 0.01
CA GLU A 212 13.77 7.07 -0.10
C GLU A 212 13.23 7.18 -1.54
N ILE A 213 11.94 7.47 -1.68
CA ILE A 213 11.23 7.67 -2.96
C ILE A 213 10.43 8.97 -2.98
#